data_AF-A0A7X6T8D2-F1
#
_entry.id   AF-A0A7X6T8D2-F1
#
_cell.length_a   1.000
_cell.length_b   1.000
_cell.length_c   1.000
_cell.angle_alpha   90.00
_cell.angle_beta   90.00
_cell.angle_gamma   90.00
#
_symmetry.space_group_name_H-M   'P 1'
#
loop_
_entity.id
_entity.type
_entity.pdbx_description
1 polymer ?
#
loop_
_entity_poly.entity_id
_entity_poly.type
_entity_poly.pdbx_seq_one_letter_code
_entity_poly.pdbx_strand_id
1 'polypeptide(L)' 'ARTVDIVGKLRAQYPDVPIIATGGPSDETILETIKAGANAITVTPPTSAVLVKIKMDKYRLMAEESCKGGKELI' A
#
# COMPACT_ATOMS: atom_id res chain seq x y z
N ALA A 1 3.01 11.13 11.24
CA ALA A 1 4.34 11.57 10.72
C ALA A 1 4.18 12.93 10.04
N ARG A 2 5.17 13.82 10.10
CA ARG A 2 5.12 15.17 9.49
C ARG A 2 5.72 15.24 8.08
N THR A 3 5.82 14.09 7.41
CA THR A 3 6.53 13.95 6.13
C THR A 3 5.88 14.80 5.04
N VAL A 4 4.54 14.79 4.96
CA VAL A 4 3.77 15.60 4.00
C VAL A 4 4.11 17.08 4.13
N ASP A 5 4.10 17.62 5.35
CA ASP A 5 4.40 19.03 5.63
C ASP A 5 5.83 19.42 5.21
N ILE A 6 6.79 18.54 5.49
CA ILE A 6 8.20 18.78 5.18
C ILE A 6 8.41 18.75 3.66
N VAL A 7 7.85 17.75 2.97
CA VAL A 7 7.93 17.64 1.51
C VAL A 7 7.30 18.86 0.84
N GLY A 8 6.13 19.29 1.29
CA GLY A 8 5.47 20.50 0.75
C GLY A 8 6.32 21.76 0.92
N LYS A 9 6.91 21.95 2.10
CA LYS A 9 7.83 23.08 2.36
C LYS A 9 9.08 23.03 1.50
N LEU A 10 9.64 21.84 1.26
CA LEU A 10 10.82 21.65 0.42
C LEU A 10 10.49 21.90 -1.04
N ARG A 11 9.37 21.39 -1.56
CA ARG A 11 8.94 21.63 -2.95
C ARG A 11 8.68 23.11 -3.21
N ALA A 12 8.11 23.84 -2.24
CA ALA A 12 7.88 25.27 -2.36
C ALA A 12 9.19 26.09 -2.40
N GLN A 13 10.21 25.69 -1.63
CA GLN A 13 11.50 26.40 -1.57
C GLN A 13 12.46 25.97 -2.68
N TYR A 14 12.37 24.71 -3.13
CA TYR A 14 13.27 24.09 -4.11
C TYR A 14 12.45 23.38 -5.20
N PRO A 15 11.87 24.12 -6.16
CA PRO A 15 10.97 23.56 -7.16
C PRO A 15 11.59 22.50 -8.06
N ASP A 16 12.89 22.59 -8.34
CA ASP A 16 13.58 21.73 -9.31
C ASP A 16 14.34 20.56 -8.67
N VAL A 17 14.45 20.54 -7.34
CA VAL A 17 15.20 19.48 -6.64
C VAL A 17 14.34 18.21 -6.58
N PRO A 18 14.87 17.03 -6.96
CA PRO A 18 14.17 15.77 -6.77
C PRO A 18 14.04 15.43 -5.27
N ILE A 19 12.85 15.02 -4.85
CA ILE A 19 12.55 14.65 -3.45
C ILE A 19 12.19 13.17 -3.39
N ILE A 20 12.94 12.41 -2.58
CA ILE A 20 12.63 11.04 -2.19
C ILE A 20 12.13 11.06 -0.75
N ALA A 21 10.94 10.51 -0.49
CA ALA A 21 10.31 10.53 0.83
C ALA A 21 9.90 9.13 1.28
N THR A 22 9.80 8.92 2.59
CA THR A 22 9.26 7.67 3.14
C THR A 22 7.75 7.66 3.01
N GLY A 23 7.21 6.61 2.40
CA GLY A 23 5.78 6.33 2.37
C GLY A 23 5.28 5.94 3.75
N GLY A 24 4.22 6.58 4.22
CA GLY A 24 3.59 6.24 5.49
C GLY A 24 2.99 4.83 5.50
N PRO A 25 2.45 4.38 6.64
CA PRO A 25 1.95 3.02 6.82
C PRO A 25 0.66 2.72 6.03
N SER A 26 0.02 3.74 5.45
CA SER A 26 -1.21 3.62 4.68
C SER A 26 -1.06 4.23 3.29
N ASP A 27 -1.81 3.69 2.33
CA ASP A 27 -1.88 4.20 0.96
C ASP A 27 -2.29 5.67 0.91
N GLU A 28 -3.21 6.09 1.78
CA GLU A 28 -3.61 7.50 1.91
C GLU A 28 -2.43 8.39 2.26
N THR A 29 -1.59 7.99 3.22
CA THR A 29 -0.41 8.79 3.61
C THR A 29 0.62 8.86 2.47
N ILE A 30 0.77 7.77 1.71
CA ILE A 30 1.65 7.71 0.54
C ILE A 30 1.15 8.70 -0.53
N LEU A 31 -0.15 8.67 -0.83
CA LEU A 31 -0.79 9.57 -1.80
C LEU A 31 -0.63 11.03 -1.41
N GLU A 32 -0.86 11.38 -0.15
CA GLU A 32 -0.67 12.74 0.33
C GLU A 32 0.80 13.19 0.23
N THR A 33 1.76 12.29 0.45
CA THR A 33 3.18 12.59 0.30
C THR A 33 3.57 12.83 -1.17
N ILE A 34 2.99 12.08 -2.10
CA ILE A 34 3.18 12.31 -3.55
C ILE A 34 2.60 13.66 -3.94
N LYS A 35 1.36 13.97 -3.52
CA LYS A 35 0.69 15.25 -3.78
C LYS A 35 1.45 16.45 -3.22
N ALA A 36 2.11 16.29 -2.07
CA ALA A 36 2.96 17.33 -1.50
C ALA A 36 4.20 17.64 -2.35
N GLY A 37 4.55 16.78 -3.32
CA GLY A 37 5.62 17.00 -4.28
C GLY A 37 6.79 16.03 -4.19
N ALA A 38 6.62 14.86 -3.57
CA ALA A 38 7.64 13.80 -3.64
C ALA A 38 7.67 13.17 -5.04
N ASN A 39 8.86 12.96 -5.59
CA ASN A 39 9.04 12.28 -6.89
C ASN A 39 9.11 10.77 -6.74
N ALA A 40 9.62 10.29 -5.60
CA ALA A 40 9.73 8.87 -5.30
C ALA A 40 9.40 8.60 -3.83
N ILE A 41 8.82 7.43 -3.57
CA ILE A 41 8.37 6.99 -2.25
C ILE A 41 9.06 5.68 -1.90
N THR A 42 9.67 5.61 -0.71
CA THR A 42 10.18 4.36 -0.14
C THR A 42 9.15 3.76 0.81
N VAL A 43 8.65 2.57 0.51
CA VAL A 43 7.71 1.83 1.37
C VAL A 43 8.36 0.56 1.89
N THR A 44 7.98 0.17 3.11
CA THR A 44 8.39 -1.14 3.63
C THR A 44 7.39 -2.18 3.14
N PRO A 45 7.84 -3.25 2.47
CA PRO A 45 6.93 -4.31 2.02
C PRO A 45 6.28 -5.03 3.22
N PRO A 46 5.11 -5.66 3.01
CA PRO A 46 4.46 -6.45 4.05
C PRO A 46 5.35 -7.64 4.47
N THR A 47 5.21 -8.06 5.73
CA THR A 47 6.00 -9.20 6.25
C THR A 47 5.59 -10.51 5.61
N SER A 48 6.48 -11.50 5.64
CA SER A 48 6.21 -12.86 5.15
C SER A 48 4.96 -13.48 5.80
N ALA A 49 4.74 -13.22 7.10
CA ALA A 49 3.56 -13.70 7.82
C ALA A 49 2.25 -13.15 7.23
N VAL A 50 2.21 -11.87 6.83
CA VAL A 50 1.06 -11.26 6.19
C VAL A 50 0.78 -11.90 4.83
N LEU A 51 1.83 -12.14 4.03
CA LEU A 51 1.70 -12.80 2.73
C LEU A 51 1.17 -14.23 2.85
N VAL A 52 1.67 -14.99 3.83
CA VAL A 52 1.18 -16.35 4.10
C VAL A 52 -0.28 -16.33 4.53
N LYS A 53 -0.68 -15.40 5.41
CA LYS A 53 -2.07 -15.23 5.82
C LYS A 53 -3.00 -15.01 4.62
N ILE A 54 -2.66 -14.07 3.73
CA ILE A 54 -3.44 -13.77 2.52
C ILE A 54 -3.59 -15.02 1.65
N LYS A 55 -2.52 -15.79 1.49
CA LYS A 55 -2.55 -17.04 0.71
C LYS A 55 -3.47 -18.10 1.33
N MET A 56 -3.45 -18.24 2.65
CA MET A 56 -4.33 -19.18 3.36
C MET A 56 -5.79 -18.75 3.33
N ASP A 57 -6.06 -17.45 3.45
CA ASP A 57 -7.41 -16.89 3.28
C ASP A 57 -7.96 -17.22 1.89
N LYS A 58 -7.14 -17.06 0.84
CA LYS A 58 -7.52 -17.44 -0.53
C LYS A 58 -7.82 -18.94 -0.66
N TYR A 59 -7.02 -19.81 -0.03
CA TYR A 59 -7.28 -21.25 -0.08
C TYR A 59 -8.58 -21.66 0.60
N ARG A 60 -8.93 -21.03 1.73
CA ARG A 60 -10.22 -21.26 2.40
C ARG A 60 -11.39 -20.89 1.49
N LEU A 61 -11.34 -19.72 0.85
CA LEU A 61 -12.38 -19.27 -0.09
C LEU A 61 -12.54 -20.25 -1.26
N MET A 62 -11.42 -20.67 -1.88
CA MET A 62 -11.45 -21.63 -2.99
C MET A 62 -12.03 -23.00 -2.58
N ALA A 63 -11.76 -23.46 -1.36
CA ALA A 63 -12.33 -24.70 -0.83
C ALA A 63 -13.84 -24.58 -0.59
N GLU A 64 -14.30 -23.44 -0.08
CA GLU A 64 -15.73 -23.15 0.10
C GLU A 64 -16.47 -23.08 -1.24
N GLU A 65 -15.89 -22.43 -2.25
CA GLU A 65 -16.43 -22.35 -3.61
C GLU A 65 -16.53 -23.74 -4.28
N SER A 66 -15.49 -24.56 -4.14
CA SER A 66 -15.47 -25.93 -4.65
C SER A 66 -16.58 -26.80 -4.05
N CYS A 67 -17.00 -26.50 -2.83
CA CYS A 67 -18.08 -27.21 -2.14
C CYS A 67 -19.47 -26.68 -2.53
N LYS A 68 -19.59 -25.39 -2.90
CA LYS A 68 -20.85 -24.80 -3.39
C LYS A 68 -21.21 -25.25 -4.81
N GLY A 69 -20.24 -25.43 -5.71
CA GLY A 69 -20.48 -25.92 -7.07
C GLY A 69 -21.10 -27.34 -7.14
N GLY A 70 -20.98 -28.14 -6.08
CA GLY A 70 -21.63 -29.45 -5.96
C GLY A 70 -23.06 -29.42 -5.40
N LYS A 71 -23.52 -28.30 -4.83
CA LYS A 71 -24.86 -28.19 -4.23
C LYS A 71 -25.94 -27.68 -5.19
N GLU A 72 -25.56 -27.19 -6.36
CA GLU A 72 -26.51 -26.67 -7.37
C GLU A 72 -26.94 -27.72 -8.41
N LEU A 73 -26.34 -28.92 -8.35
CA LEU A 73 -26.63 -30.04 -9.24
C LEU A 73 -27.56 -31.10 -8.64
N ILE A 74 -28.25 -30.81 -7.53
CA ILE A 74 -29.19 -31.72 -6.85
C ILE A 74 -30.55 -31.05 -6.65
#